data_AF-A0AAX3I684-F1
#
_entry.id   AF-A0AAX3I684-F1
#
_cell.length_a   1.000
_cell.length_b   1.000
_cell.length_c   1.000
_cell.angle_alpha   90.00
_cell.angle_beta   90.00
_cell.angle_gamma   90.00
#
_symmetry.space_group_name_H-M   'P 1'
#
loop_
_entity.id
_entity.type
_entity.pdbx_description
1 polymer ?
#
loop_
_entity_poly.entity_id
_entity_poly.type
_entity_poly.pdbx_seq_one_letter_code
_entity_poly.pdbx_strand_id
1 'polypeptide(L)' 'MTPGDHRLDVTLFEEEPGDDNQQDCQGRIEYKHFKAGEHYTLVESSLGTTVRATLEDGHGKEIAATQDFNCMPG' A
#
# COMPACT_ATOMS: atom_id res chain seq x y z
N MET A 1 13.38 -10.85 -11.97
CA MET A 1 12.87 -9.51 -12.30
C MET A 1 12.69 -9.45 -13.80
N THR A 2 11.46 -9.59 -14.27
CA THR A 2 11.14 -9.36 -15.69
C THR A 2 11.02 -7.85 -15.93
N PRO A 3 11.35 -7.32 -17.12
CA PRO A 3 11.14 -5.91 -17.41
C PRO A 3 9.67 -5.53 -17.19
N GLY A 4 9.41 -4.54 -16.32
CA GLY A 4 8.07 -4.08 -15.96
C GLY A 4 7.50 -4.67 -14.66
N ASP A 5 8.22 -5.54 -13.94
CA ASP A 5 7.91 -5.87 -12.55
C ASP A 5 8.42 -4.75 -11.64
N HIS A 6 7.52 -4.10 -10.91
CA HIS A 6 7.85 -3.07 -9.95
C HIS A 6 7.35 -3.43 -8.57
N ARG A 7 8.12 -3.00 -7.57
CA ARG A 7 7.77 -3.11 -6.16
C ARG A 7 7.59 -1.71 -5.61
N LEU A 8 6.46 -1.48 -4.96
CA LEU A 8 6.22 -0.30 -4.15
C LEU A 8 6.19 -0.75 -2.68
N ASP A 9 7.17 -0.30 -1.92
CA ASP A 9 7.21 -0.49 -0.47
C ASP A 9 6.40 0.64 0.17
N VAL A 10 5.39 0.30 0.96
CA VAL A 10 4.43 1.24 1.57
C VAL A 10 4.57 1.17 3.08
N THR A 11 4.70 2.33 3.72
CA THR A 11 4.67 2.45 5.17
C THR A 11 3.39 3.19 5.56
N LEU A 12 2.59 2.53 6.39
CA LEU A 12 1.42 3.11 7.03
C LEU A 12 1.83 3.53 8.44
N PHE A 13 1.54 4.78 8.78
CA PHE A 13 1.77 5.35 10.10
C PHE A 13 0.42 5.48 10.79
N GLU A 14 0.12 4.58 11.74
CA GLU A 14 -1.07 4.71 12.57
C GLU A 14 -0.73 5.54 13.81
N GLU A 15 -1.33 6.74 13.90
CA GLU A 15 -1.31 7.57 15.09
C GLU A 15 -2.61 7.36 15.87
N GLU A 16 -2.59 6.53 16.93
CA GLU A 16 -3.72 6.45 17.85
C GLU A 16 -3.69 7.66 18.81
N PRO A 17 -4.75 8.50 18.84
CA PRO A 17 -4.77 9.68 19.69
C PRO A 17 -4.84 9.28 21.18
N GLY A 18 -3.72 9.43 21.90
CA GLY A 18 -3.61 9.19 23.33
C GLY A 18 -2.67 8.05 23.74
N ASP A 19 -2.05 7.37 22.77
CA ASP A 19 -0.97 6.41 22.98
C ASP A 19 0.30 6.90 22.25
N ASP A 20 1.45 6.91 22.93
CA ASP A 20 2.75 7.26 22.32
C ASP A 20 3.31 6.10 21.48
N ASN A 21 2.63 4.95 21.43
CA ASN A 21 2.99 3.80 20.62
C ASN A 21 2.56 4.00 19.16
N GLN A 22 3.26 4.89 18.44
CA GLN A 22 3.17 4.96 16.99
C GLN A 22 3.53 3.59 16.39
N GLN A 23 2.58 2.97 15.68
CA GLN A 23 2.81 1.70 15.02
C GLN A 23 3.17 1.93 13.55
N ASP A 24 4.38 1.53 13.19
CA ASP A 24 4.85 1.50 11.82
C ASP A 24 4.42 0.19 11.16
N CYS A 25 3.36 0.26 10.37
CA CYS A 25 2.82 -0.87 9.63
C CYS A 25 3.47 -0.93 8.24
N GLN A 26 4.15 -2.04 7.91
CA GLN A 26 4.80 -2.21 6.61
C GLN A 26 3.94 -3.04 5.67
N GLY A 27 3.73 -2.52 4.46
CA GLY A 27 3.00 -3.16 3.37
C GLY A 27 3.83 -3.18 2.09
N ARG A 28 3.51 -4.14 1.20
CA ARG A 28 4.17 -4.25 -0.11
C ARG A 28 3.14 -4.43 -1.20
N ILE A 29 3.25 -3.61 -2.26
CA ILE A 29 2.54 -3.80 -3.52
C ILE A 29 3.53 -4.31 -4.56
N GLU A 30 3.25 -5.50 -5.08
CA GLU A 30 3.93 -6.04 -6.25
C GLU A 30 3.00 -5.88 -7.44
N TYR A 31 3.44 -5.15 -8.46
CA TYR A 31 2.63 -4.92 -9.65
C TYR A 31 3.46 -5.14 -10.90
N LYS A 32 2.80 -5.75 -11.88
CA LYS A 32 3.39 -6.09 -13.16
C LYS A 32 2.86 -5.12 -14.20
N HIS A 33 3.68 -4.78 -15.18
CA HIS A 33 3.34 -3.87 -16.28
C HIS A 33 3.29 -2.39 -15.90
N PHE A 34 4.24 -1.90 -15.11
CA PHE A 34 4.45 -0.46 -14.98
C PHE A 34 4.66 0.16 -16.37
N LYS A 35 3.92 1.24 -16.64
CA LYS A 35 4.04 2.04 -17.85
C LYS A 35 4.56 3.41 -17.45
N ALA A 36 5.78 3.72 -17.89
CA ALA A 36 6.35 5.04 -17.69
C ALA A 36 5.47 6.10 -18.37
N GLY A 37 5.11 7.16 -17.63
CA GLY A 37 4.27 8.26 -18.11
C GLY A 37 2.78 8.12 -17.78
N GLU A 38 2.34 6.98 -17.24
CA GLU A 38 0.98 6.82 -16.71
C GLU A 38 0.86 7.40 -15.29
N HIS A 39 -0.36 7.77 -14.93
CA HIS A 39 -0.71 8.16 -13.56
C HIS A 39 -1.22 6.96 -12.78
N TYR A 40 -0.76 6.84 -11.54
CA TYR A 40 -1.17 5.80 -10.62
C TYR A 40 -1.55 6.43 -9.29
N THR A 41 -2.65 5.93 -8.71
CA THR A 41 -3.19 6.44 -7.44
C THR A 41 -3.12 5.34 -6.40
N LEU A 42 -2.58 5.66 -5.22
CA LEU A 42 -2.62 4.77 -4.07
C LEU A 42 -3.85 5.13 -3.23
N VAL A 43 -4.78 4.19 -3.09
CA VAL A 43 -6.03 4.34 -2.34
C VAL A 43 -5.95 3.47 -1.10
N GLU A 44 -6.06 4.07 0.07
CA GLU A 44 -6.17 3.35 1.34
C GLU A 44 -7.62 2.96 1.61
N SER A 45 -7.83 1.74 2.10
CA SER A 45 -9.12 1.22 2.53
C SER A 45 -8.96 0.49 3.87
N SER A 46 -9.74 0.88 4.86
CA SER A 46 -9.81 0.24 6.17
C SER A 46 -11.05 -0.65 6.25
N LEU A 47 -10.88 -1.96 6.46
CA LEU A 47 -11.96 -2.90 6.74
C LEU A 47 -11.87 -3.36 8.20
N GLY A 48 -12.55 -2.64 9.10
CA GLY A 48 -12.43 -2.87 10.54
C GLY A 48 -11.05 -2.47 11.04
N THR A 49 -10.31 -3.40 11.64
CA THR A 49 -8.92 -3.19 12.11
C THR A 49 -7.88 -3.55 11.07
N THR A 50 -8.28 -3.93 9.86
CA THR A 50 -7.35 -4.27 8.77
C THR A 50 -7.29 -3.13 7.78
N VAL A 51 -6.13 -2.52 7.65
CA VAL A 51 -5.84 -1.56 6.58
C VAL A 51 -5.33 -2.30 5.36
N ARG A 52 -5.71 -1.85 4.17
CA ARG A 52 -5.19 -2.32 2.88
C ARG A 52 -5.01 -1.10 1.96
N ALA A 53 -3.95 -1.08 1.16
CA ALA A 53 -3.76 -0.08 0.14
C ALA A 53 -3.86 -0.71 -1.25
N THR A 54 -4.59 -0.06 -2.14
CA THR A 54 -4.83 -0.49 -3.51
C THR A 54 -4.17 0.50 -4.47
N LEU A 55 -3.49 -0.02 -5.48
CA LEU A 55 -2.93 0.76 -6.57
C LEU A 55 -3.91 0.75 -7.75
N GLU A 56 -4.38 1.93 -8.13
CA GLU A 56 -5.26 2.14 -9.28
C GLU A 56 -4.49 2.79 -10.44
N ASP A 57 -4.85 2.44 -11.67
CA ASP A 57 -4.39 3.13 -12.87
C ASP A 57 -5.15 4.45 -13.10
N GLY A 58 -4.72 5.23 -14.11
CA GLY A 58 -5.33 6.52 -14.46
C GLY A 58 -6.80 6.44 -14.90
N HIS A 59 -7.35 5.23 -15.06
CA HIS A 59 -8.76 4.97 -15.35
C HIS A 59 -9.56 4.55 -14.11
N GLY A 60 -8.93 4.51 -12.92
CA GLY A 60 -9.54 4.06 -11.67
C GLY A 60 -9.67 2.54 -11.57
N LYS A 61 -8.91 1.78 -12.35
CA LYS A 61 -8.91 0.32 -12.27
C LYS A 61 -7.82 -0.14 -11.31
N GLU A 62 -8.21 -0.97 -10.35
CA GLU A 62 -7.27 -1.69 -9.49
C GLU A 62 -6.33 -2.58 -10.32
N ILE A 63 -5.02 -2.31 -10.21
CA ILE A 63 -3.97 -3.08 -10.89
C ILE A 63 -3.13 -3.90 -9.91
N ALA A 64 -3.12 -3.53 -8.62
CA ALA A 64 -2.49 -4.29 -7.55
C ALA A 64 -2.99 -3.81 -6.18
N ALA A 65 -2.74 -4.60 -5.14
CA ALA A 65 -3.04 -4.24 -3.76
C ALA A 65 -1.90 -4.69 -2.84
N THR A 66 -1.80 -4.08 -1.66
CA THR A 66 -0.91 -4.56 -0.61
C THR A 66 -1.38 -5.92 -0.12
N GLN A 67 -0.42 -6.80 0.17
CA GLN A 67 -0.69 -7.86 1.16
C GLN A 67 -1.00 -7.20 2.51
N ASP A 68 -1.71 -7.91 3.39
CA ASP A 68 -2.10 -7.38 4.70
C ASP A 68 -0.90 -6.72 5.38
N PHE A 69 -1.10 -5.51 5.94
CA PHE A 69 -0.01 -4.78 6.56
C PHE A 69 0.49 -5.56 7.78
N ASN A 70 1.81 -5.69 7.88
CA ASN A 70 2.44 -6.33 9.01
C ASN A 70 2.86 -5.23 9.99
N CYS A 71 2.02 -5.01 11.01
CA CYS A 71 2.27 -4.06 12.08
C CYS A 71 3.11 -4.75 13.14
N MET A 72 4.35 -4.28 13.34
CA MET A 72 5.17 -4.74 14.45
C MET A 72 4.73 -3.98 15.71
N PRO A 73 4.21 -4.67 16.74
CA PRO A 73 3.96 -4.01 18.02
C PRO A 73 5.30 -3.59 18.62
N GLY A 74 5.41 -2.32 18.98
CA GLY A 74 6.55 -1.73 19.71
C GLY A 74 6.61 -2.16 21.17
#